data_AF-A0A7X0DGU1-F1
#
_entry.id   AF-A0A7X0DGU1-F1
#
_cell.length_a   1.000
_cell.length_b   1.000
_cell.length_c   1.000
_cell.angle_alpha   90.00
_cell.angle_beta   90.00
_cell.angle_gamma   90.00
#
_symmetry.space_group_name_H-M   'P 1'
#
loop_
_entity.id
_entity.type
_entity.pdbx_description
1 polymer ?
#
loop_
_entity_poly.entity_id
_entity_poly.type
_entity_poly.pdbx_seq_one_letter_code
_entity_poly.pdbx_strand_id
1 'polypeptide(L)'
;MCLSANISFAAAAVLLPAGGLSTYRAYRVDPRYLGLAMLPALFGVQQLLEGLVWTAGAAGETHEIVQYSLAYMFFAWLVWPVWVPISTYFLESGRRRALYLAFAVAGGMIGALQYVPYFAHDGWLVTTFLENAIRYEGTELLDLVTSREVTYSIYLSAIIAPLLLSSDPEVKVFGLLVAGVLGVTYAFFAFAYISVFCFGGAVMSIYLVFMIFRKPTAGIPEPSAAR
;
A
#
# COMPACT_ATOMS: atom_id res chain seq x y z
N MET A 1 8.05 8.69 -15.54
CA MET A 1 6.72 9.33 -15.37
C MET A 1 6.84 10.23 -14.16
N CYS A 2 6.58 11.52 -14.32
CA CYS A 2 6.71 12.49 -13.24
C CYS A 2 5.50 12.39 -12.31
N LEU A 3 5.68 12.39 -10.99
CA LEU A 3 4.58 12.47 -10.04
C LEU A 3 4.15 13.94 -9.94
N SER A 4 2.85 14.20 -9.97
CA SER A 4 2.25 15.54 -9.88
C SER A 4 0.83 15.46 -9.33
N ALA A 5 0.26 16.59 -8.90
CA ALA A 5 -1.14 16.68 -8.44
C ALA A 5 -2.11 16.00 -9.42
N ASN A 6 -1.99 16.31 -10.72
CA ASN A 6 -2.87 15.78 -11.75
C ASN A 6 -2.81 14.25 -11.84
N ILE A 7 -1.61 13.69 -11.72
CA ILE A 7 -1.41 12.24 -11.80
C ILE A 7 -1.93 11.56 -10.54
N SER A 8 -1.69 12.13 -9.36
CA SER A 8 -2.20 11.61 -8.10
C SER A 8 -3.74 11.64 -8.05
N PHE A 9 -4.38 12.73 -8.48
CA PHE A 9 -5.85 12.80 -8.57
C PHE A 9 -6.42 11.89 -9.65
N ALA A 10 -5.78 11.77 -10.82
CA ALA A 10 -6.20 10.84 -11.86
C ALA A 10 -6.12 9.38 -11.38
N ALA A 11 -5.04 9.02 -10.67
CA ALA A 11 -4.90 7.71 -10.05
C ALA A 11 -6.01 7.47 -9.02
N ALA A 12 -6.28 8.44 -8.13
CA ALA A 12 -7.36 8.34 -7.16
C ALA A 12 -8.74 8.16 -7.83
N ALA A 13 -9.03 8.93 -8.87
CA ALA A 13 -10.29 8.87 -9.61
C ALA A 13 -10.54 7.51 -10.28
N VAL A 14 -9.48 6.78 -10.66
CA VAL A 14 -9.58 5.43 -11.22
C VAL A 14 -9.64 4.38 -10.11
N LEU A 15 -8.78 4.50 -9.10
CA LEU A 15 -8.54 3.46 -8.11
C LEU A 15 -9.64 3.35 -7.06
N LEU A 16 -10.23 4.48 -6.64
CA LEU A 16 -11.35 4.48 -5.70
C LEU A 16 -12.55 3.68 -6.22
N PRO A 17 -13.10 3.96 -7.43
CA PRO A 17 -14.21 3.18 -7.95
C PRO A 17 -13.80 1.75 -8.30
N ALA A 18 -12.61 1.54 -8.87
CA ALA A 18 -12.12 0.19 -9.18
C ALA A 18 -12.01 -0.68 -7.92
N GLY A 19 -11.47 -0.12 -6.83
CA GLY A 19 -11.37 -0.76 -5.52
C GLY A 19 -12.72 -1.02 -4.86
N GLY A 20 -13.65 -0.08 -4.94
CA GLY A 20 -15.02 -0.29 -4.46
C GLY A 20 -15.71 -1.44 -5.20
N LEU A 21 -15.56 -1.47 -6.53
CA LEU A 21 -16.14 -2.50 -7.38
C LEU A 21 -15.49 -3.88 -7.16
N SER A 22 -14.16 -3.96 -7.08
CA SER A 22 -13.45 -5.22 -6.77
C SER A 22 -13.81 -5.72 -5.37
N THR A 23 -13.93 -4.83 -4.38
CA THR A 23 -14.34 -5.20 -3.02
C THR A 23 -15.76 -5.77 -3.01
N TYR A 24 -16.70 -5.11 -3.69
CA TYR A 24 -18.07 -5.61 -3.83
C TYR A 24 -18.11 -6.99 -4.51
N ARG A 25 -17.32 -7.17 -5.57
CA ARG A 25 -17.25 -8.44 -6.28
C ARG A 25 -16.64 -9.53 -5.40
N ALA A 26 -15.56 -9.25 -4.67
CA ALA A 26 -14.94 -10.19 -3.74
C ALA A 26 -15.91 -10.63 -2.65
N TYR A 27 -16.68 -9.70 -2.07
CA TYR A 27 -17.72 -10.01 -1.09
C TYR A 27 -18.73 -11.06 -1.59
N ARG A 28 -19.10 -10.99 -2.87
CA ARG A 28 -20.08 -11.89 -3.49
C ARG A 28 -19.50 -13.24 -3.91
N VAL A 29 -18.22 -13.29 -4.25
CA VAL A 29 -17.59 -14.47 -4.85
C VAL A 29 -16.79 -15.28 -3.84
N ASP A 30 -15.90 -14.61 -3.12
CA ASP A 30 -15.05 -15.23 -2.10
C ASP A 30 -14.59 -14.15 -1.10
N PRO A 31 -15.26 -14.03 0.06
CA PRO A 31 -14.95 -13.02 1.07
C PRO A 31 -13.52 -13.08 1.61
N ARG A 32 -12.80 -14.19 1.43
CA ARG A 32 -11.41 -14.31 1.89
C ARG A 32 -10.47 -13.33 1.16
N TYR A 33 -10.84 -12.89 -0.04
CA TYR A 33 -10.07 -11.90 -0.81
C TYR A 33 -10.42 -10.45 -0.50
N LEU A 34 -11.36 -10.17 0.41
CA LEU A 34 -11.81 -8.80 0.70
C LEU A 34 -10.66 -7.84 1.00
N GLY A 35 -9.73 -8.25 1.86
CA GLY A 35 -8.59 -7.40 2.23
C GLY A 35 -7.73 -7.00 1.03
N LEU A 36 -7.44 -7.95 0.13
CA LEU A 36 -6.71 -7.67 -1.11
C LEU A 36 -7.53 -6.84 -2.09
N ALA A 37 -8.83 -7.13 -2.21
CA ALA A 37 -9.73 -6.41 -3.13
C ALA A 37 -9.94 -4.95 -2.74
N MET A 38 -9.69 -4.59 -1.48
CA MET A 38 -9.72 -3.21 -0.98
C MET A 38 -8.43 -2.42 -1.26
N LEU A 39 -7.31 -3.10 -1.55
CA LEU A 39 -6.02 -2.42 -1.79
C LEU A 39 -6.10 -1.31 -2.85
N PRO A 40 -6.77 -1.48 -4.01
CA PRO A 40 -6.90 -0.39 -4.97
C PRO A 40 -7.59 0.84 -4.37
N ALA A 41 -8.65 0.67 -3.59
CA ALA A 41 -9.31 1.81 -2.95
C ALA A 41 -8.40 2.49 -1.91
N LEU A 42 -7.65 1.71 -1.12
CA LEU A 42 -6.70 2.26 -0.14
C LEU A 42 -5.57 3.05 -0.83
N PHE A 43 -5.01 2.52 -1.93
CA PHE A 43 -4.04 3.27 -2.75
C PHE A 43 -4.69 4.51 -3.38
N GLY A 44 -5.95 4.44 -3.80
CA GLY A 44 -6.71 5.58 -4.30
C GLY A 44 -6.87 6.69 -3.26
N VAL A 45 -7.13 6.34 -1.99
CA VAL A 45 -7.15 7.32 -0.88
C VAL A 45 -5.75 7.89 -0.66
N GLN A 46 -4.71 7.06 -0.66
CA GLN A 46 -3.34 7.53 -0.49
C GLN A 46 -2.91 8.49 -1.62
N GLN A 47 -3.31 8.20 -2.87
CA GLN A 47 -3.05 9.08 -4.02
C GLN A 47 -3.90 10.36 -3.98
N LEU A 48 -5.12 10.30 -3.46
CA LEU A 48 -5.91 11.51 -3.19
C LEU A 48 -5.18 12.43 -2.20
N LEU A 49 -4.66 11.87 -1.11
CA LEU A 49 -3.89 12.60 -0.10
C LEU A 49 -2.63 13.22 -0.70
N GLU A 50 -1.87 12.48 -1.52
CA GLU A 50 -0.69 13.03 -2.20
C GLU A 50 -1.05 14.18 -3.16
N GLY A 51 -2.18 14.06 -3.89
CA GLY A 51 -2.72 15.15 -4.69
C GLY A 51 -3.03 16.39 -3.85
N LEU A 52 -3.59 16.20 -2.65
CA LEU A 52 -3.86 17.29 -1.70
C LEU A 52 -2.56 17.92 -1.16
N VAL A 53 -1.52 17.13 -0.87
CA VAL A 53 -0.19 17.65 -0.50
C VAL A 53 0.37 18.55 -1.61
N TRP A 54 0.28 18.15 -2.87
CA TRP A 54 0.69 18.99 -4.00
C TRP A 54 -0.09 20.30 -4.07
N THR A 55 -1.42 20.25 -3.90
CA THR A 55 -2.25 21.47 -3.96
C THR A 55 -1.96 22.43 -2.81
N ALA A 56 -1.75 21.91 -1.60
CA ALA A 56 -1.37 22.72 -0.44
C ALA A 56 0.04 23.32 -0.64
N GLY A 57 0.97 22.54 -1.19
CA GLY A 57 2.30 22.99 -1.58
C GLY A 57 2.26 24.17 -2.57
N ALA A 58 1.43 24.06 -3.61
CA ALA A 58 1.26 25.12 -4.60
C ALA A 58 0.60 26.39 -4.02
N ALA A 59 -0.26 26.24 -3.01
CA ALA A 59 -0.91 27.36 -2.32
C ALA A 59 -0.04 27.99 -1.21
N GLY A 60 1.05 27.35 -0.80
CA GLY A 60 1.91 27.80 0.30
C GLY A 60 1.33 27.53 1.70
N GLU A 61 0.32 26.66 1.79
CA GLU A 61 -0.45 26.40 3.01
C GLU A 61 0.26 25.37 3.89
N THR A 62 1.14 25.85 4.77
CA THR A 62 2.10 25.01 5.52
C THR A 62 1.40 23.99 6.43
N HIS A 63 0.29 24.37 7.04
CA HIS A 63 -0.44 23.51 7.97
C HIS A 63 -1.10 22.32 7.24
N GLU A 64 -1.73 22.58 6.11
CA GLU A 64 -2.38 21.61 5.23
C GLU A 64 -1.36 20.63 4.64
N ILE A 65 -0.17 21.13 4.25
CA ILE A 65 0.94 20.27 3.81
C ILE A 65 1.26 19.24 4.89
N VAL A 66 1.45 19.67 6.14
CA VAL A 66 1.78 18.77 7.25
C VAL A 66 0.65 17.78 7.50
N GLN A 67 -0.61 18.24 7.57
CA GLN A 67 -1.77 17.38 7.82
C GLN A 67 -1.94 16.29 6.75
N TYR A 68 -1.90 16.66 5.47
CA TYR A 68 -2.03 15.69 4.39
C TYR A 68 -0.80 14.78 4.28
N SER A 69 0.39 15.26 4.60
CA SER A 69 1.61 14.45 4.64
C SER A 69 1.58 13.42 5.77
N LEU A 70 1.09 13.79 6.96
CA LEU A 70 0.87 12.85 8.06
C LEU A 70 -0.13 11.77 7.65
N ALA A 71 -1.27 12.15 7.07
CA ALA A 71 -2.26 11.20 6.58
C ALA A 71 -1.69 10.29 5.47
N TYR A 72 -0.90 10.82 4.54
CA TYR A 72 -0.22 10.03 3.51
C TYR A 72 0.77 9.03 4.10
N MET A 73 1.58 9.49 5.07
CA MET A 73 2.59 8.68 5.75
C MET A 73 1.99 7.64 6.69
N PHE A 74 0.77 7.85 7.21
CA PHE A 74 0.03 6.83 7.95
C PHE A 74 -0.19 5.57 7.10
N PHE A 75 -0.51 5.74 5.81
CA PHE A 75 -0.65 4.60 4.91
C PHE A 75 0.65 3.83 4.73
N ALA A 76 1.73 4.58 4.47
CA ALA A 76 3.07 4.00 4.36
C ALA A 76 3.45 3.26 5.64
N TRP A 77 3.52 3.95 6.78
CA TRP A 77 4.08 3.37 7.99
C TRP A 77 3.18 2.36 8.67
N LEU A 78 1.86 2.52 8.67
CA LEU A 78 0.97 1.68 9.48
C LEU A 78 0.03 0.82 8.64
N VAL A 79 -0.60 1.37 7.61
CA VAL A 79 -1.60 0.62 6.84
C VAL A 79 -0.95 -0.52 6.09
N TRP A 80 0.08 -0.30 5.26
CA TRP A 80 0.66 -1.35 4.43
C TRP A 80 1.25 -2.55 5.20
N PRO A 81 2.11 -2.37 6.22
CA PRO A 81 2.71 -3.49 6.93
C PRO A 81 1.73 -4.28 7.80
N VAL A 82 0.54 -3.74 8.09
CA VAL A 82 -0.53 -4.46 8.81
C VAL A 82 -1.53 -5.06 7.82
N TRP A 83 -2.02 -4.25 6.88
CA TRP A 83 -3.11 -4.60 5.99
C TRP A 83 -2.74 -5.74 5.04
N VAL A 84 -1.53 -5.72 4.48
CA VAL A 84 -1.06 -6.74 3.53
C VAL A 84 -1.00 -8.12 4.19
N PRO A 85 -0.28 -8.33 5.31
CA PRO A 85 -0.25 -9.63 5.97
C PRO A 85 -1.63 -10.09 6.48
N ILE A 86 -2.46 -9.18 7.01
CA ILE A 86 -3.83 -9.53 7.42
C ILE A 86 -4.69 -9.94 6.23
N SER A 87 -4.53 -9.30 5.07
CA SER A 87 -5.25 -9.69 3.85
C SER A 87 -4.87 -11.11 3.41
N THR A 88 -3.58 -11.45 3.49
CA THR A 88 -3.12 -12.81 3.18
C THR A 88 -3.49 -13.84 4.25
N TYR A 89 -3.60 -13.44 5.52
CA TYR A 89 -3.99 -14.33 6.62
C TYR A 89 -5.33 -15.04 6.37
N PHE A 90 -6.31 -14.33 5.79
CA PHE A 90 -7.64 -14.89 5.51
C PHE A 90 -7.66 -15.91 4.37
N LEU A 91 -6.63 -15.92 3.51
CA LEU A 91 -6.47 -16.90 2.44
C LEU A 91 -5.84 -18.21 2.93
N GLU A 92 -5.15 -18.16 4.07
CA GLU A 92 -4.30 -19.24 4.55
C GLU A 92 -5.04 -20.16 5.53
N SER A 93 -4.50 -21.37 5.73
CA SER A 93 -5.08 -22.38 6.61
C SER A 93 -4.06 -22.95 7.61
N GLY A 94 -4.57 -23.46 8.74
CA GLY A 94 -3.77 -24.14 9.76
C GLY A 94 -2.70 -23.26 10.41
N ARG A 95 -1.52 -23.85 10.65
CA ARG A 95 -0.41 -23.23 11.40
C ARG A 95 0.21 -22.02 10.69
N ARG A 96 0.04 -21.89 9.38
CA ARG A 96 0.58 -20.77 8.58
C ARG A 96 -0.04 -19.43 8.98
N ARG A 97 -1.30 -19.43 9.42
CA ARG A 97 -1.99 -18.22 9.91
C ARG A 97 -1.21 -17.45 10.98
N ALA A 98 -0.56 -18.17 11.91
CA ALA A 98 0.23 -17.53 12.96
C ALA A 98 1.42 -16.73 12.40
N LEU A 99 2.02 -17.18 11.29
CA LEU A 99 3.12 -16.46 10.63
C LEU A 99 2.67 -15.11 10.08
N TYR A 100 1.50 -15.04 9.45
CA TYR A 100 0.97 -13.79 8.91
C TYR A 100 0.56 -12.81 10.01
N LEU A 101 0.02 -13.31 11.12
CA LEU A 101 -0.21 -12.47 12.30
C LEU A 101 1.11 -11.93 12.86
N ALA A 102 2.16 -12.75 12.93
CA ALA A 102 3.48 -12.30 13.35
C ALA A 102 4.04 -11.20 12.43
N PHE A 103 3.89 -11.34 11.10
CA PHE A 103 4.24 -10.28 10.15
C PHE A 103 3.44 -8.99 10.39
N ALA A 104 2.12 -9.10 10.58
CA ALA A 104 1.27 -7.93 10.83
C ALA A 104 1.63 -7.21 12.13
N VAL A 105 1.89 -7.95 13.21
CA VAL A 105 2.29 -7.38 14.50
C VAL A 105 3.67 -6.76 14.40
N ALA A 106 4.66 -7.46 13.85
CA ALA A 106 6.02 -6.94 13.70
C ALA A 106 6.04 -5.69 12.80
N GLY A 107 5.34 -5.75 11.67
CA GLY A 107 5.19 -4.65 10.74
C GLY A 107 4.48 -3.44 11.36
N GLY A 108 3.38 -3.67 12.11
CA GLY A 108 2.67 -2.63 12.83
C GLY A 108 3.49 -1.99 13.95
N MET A 109 4.30 -2.78 14.69
CA MET A 109 5.18 -2.27 15.73
C MET A 109 6.30 -1.39 15.15
N ILE A 110 6.96 -1.83 14.08
CA ILE A 110 7.98 -1.04 13.37
C ILE A 110 7.34 0.23 12.78
N GLY A 111 6.18 0.08 12.17
CA GLY A 111 5.39 1.17 11.62
C GLY A 111 5.02 2.23 12.66
N ALA A 112 4.51 1.80 13.81
CA ALA A 112 4.15 2.70 14.91
C ALA A 112 5.38 3.40 15.49
N LEU A 113 6.50 2.67 15.61
CA LEU A 113 7.76 3.22 16.11
C LEU A 113 8.29 4.34 15.21
N GLN A 114 8.04 4.31 13.89
CA GLN A 114 8.42 5.39 12.98
C GLN A 114 7.36 6.48 12.86
N TYR A 115 6.07 6.13 12.92
CA TYR A 115 4.98 7.09 12.71
C TYR A 115 4.67 7.96 13.92
N VAL A 116 4.62 7.39 15.13
CA VAL A 116 4.29 8.12 16.37
C VAL A 116 5.25 9.28 16.66
N PRO A 117 6.57 9.16 16.44
CA PRO A 117 7.53 10.25 16.56
C PRO A 117 7.14 11.55 15.86
N TYR A 118 6.47 11.49 14.70
CA TYR A 118 6.11 12.69 13.95
C TYR A 118 5.21 13.66 14.73
N PHE A 119 4.56 13.21 15.80
CA PHE A 119 3.72 14.03 16.68
C PHE A 119 4.47 14.60 17.90
N ALA A 120 5.72 14.17 18.13
CA ALA A 120 6.48 14.59 19.31
C ALA A 120 7.11 15.98 19.15
N HIS A 121 7.51 16.34 17.93
CA HIS A 121 8.18 17.60 17.65
C HIS A 121 7.87 18.13 16.26
N ASP A 122 7.69 19.44 16.16
CA ASP A 122 7.53 20.13 14.88
C ASP A 122 8.80 19.95 14.02
N GLY A 123 8.61 19.69 12.72
CA GLY A 123 9.70 19.49 11.77
C GLY A 123 10.28 18.07 11.72
N TRP A 124 9.76 17.12 12.50
CA TRP A 124 10.18 15.70 12.39
C TRP A 124 9.64 15.01 11.15
N LEU A 125 8.60 15.57 10.52
CA LEU A 125 8.18 15.25 9.16
C LEU A 125 8.44 16.48 8.28
N VAL A 126 9.35 16.34 7.33
CA VAL A 126 9.70 17.37 6.34
C VAL A 126 9.22 16.91 4.98
N THR A 127 8.40 17.74 4.35
CA THR A 127 7.87 17.50 3.00
C THR A 127 8.58 18.41 2.02
N THR A 128 9.42 17.84 1.16
CA THR A 128 10.16 18.58 0.14
C THR A 128 9.57 18.31 -1.23
N PHE A 129 9.20 19.39 -1.93
CA PHE A 129 8.70 19.32 -3.30
C PHE A 129 9.87 19.33 -4.27
N LEU A 130 10.05 18.23 -5.00
CA LEU A 130 10.97 18.16 -6.14
C LEU A 130 10.18 18.42 -7.42
N GLU A 131 10.87 18.64 -8.53
CA GLU A 131 10.23 18.95 -9.82
C GLU A 131 9.18 17.90 -10.23
N ASN A 132 9.43 16.63 -9.90
CA ASN A 132 8.65 15.49 -10.38
C ASN A 132 8.32 14.45 -9.30
N ALA A 133 8.49 14.80 -8.01
CA ALA A 133 8.19 13.92 -6.88
C ALA A 133 8.08 14.69 -5.57
N ILE A 134 7.34 14.14 -4.61
CA ILE A 134 7.40 14.59 -3.22
C ILE A 134 8.37 13.68 -2.48
N ARG A 135 9.30 14.30 -1.76
CA ARG A 135 10.21 13.62 -0.86
C ARG A 135 9.75 13.86 0.58
N TYR A 136 9.41 12.78 1.26
CA TYR A 136 9.10 12.78 2.69
C TYR A 136 10.35 12.38 3.45
N GLU A 137 10.89 13.30 4.23
CA GLU A 137 12.06 13.09 5.09
C GLU A 137 11.64 13.24 6.54
N GLY A 138 12.34 12.56 7.44
CA GLY A 138 12.11 12.71 8.85
C GLY A 138 13.29 12.25 9.69
N THR A 139 13.23 12.61 10.96
CA THR A 139 14.09 12.04 12.00
C THR A 139 13.50 10.72 12.43
N GLU A 140 14.22 9.63 12.18
CA GLU A 140 13.76 8.28 12.49
C GLU A 140 14.43 7.84 13.79
N LEU A 141 13.65 7.47 14.82
CA LEU A 141 14.21 7.11 16.14
C LEU A 141 15.23 5.96 16.08
N LEU A 142 15.06 5.05 15.11
CA LEU A 142 15.94 3.91 14.91
C LEU A 142 17.30 4.27 14.30
N ASP A 143 17.49 5.50 13.78
CA ASP A 143 18.80 5.97 13.27
C ASP A 143 19.91 5.89 14.33
N LEU A 144 19.53 5.97 15.62
CA LEU A 144 20.44 5.86 16.76
C LEU A 144 20.86 4.41 17.06
N VAL A 145 20.12 3.42 16.55
CA VAL A 145 20.31 2.00 16.86
C VAL A 145 20.78 1.21 15.64
N THR A 146 20.37 1.61 14.43
CA THR A 146 20.57 0.85 13.20
C THR A 146 20.53 1.76 11.99
N SER A 147 21.20 1.37 10.90
CA SER A 147 21.16 2.13 9.65
C SER A 147 19.75 2.12 9.03
N ARG A 148 19.37 3.24 8.41
CA ARG A 148 18.08 3.39 7.70
C ARG A 148 17.81 2.27 6.71
N GLU A 149 18.85 1.83 6.00
CA GLU A 149 18.76 0.76 5.00
C GLU A 149 18.27 -0.55 5.61
N VAL A 150 18.75 -0.90 6.81
CA VAL A 150 18.35 -2.13 7.50
C VAL A 150 16.92 -2.02 8.00
N THR A 151 16.54 -0.90 8.64
CA THR A 151 15.16 -0.66 9.10
C THR A 151 14.18 -0.76 7.93
N TYR A 152 14.47 -0.10 6.81
CA TYR A 152 13.61 -0.14 5.63
C TYR A 152 13.58 -1.53 4.98
N SER A 153 14.70 -2.24 4.97
CA SER A 153 14.74 -3.62 4.47
C SER A 153 13.85 -4.56 5.30
N ILE A 154 13.88 -4.43 6.63
CA ILE A 154 13.02 -5.22 7.53
C ILE A 154 11.56 -4.85 7.31
N TYR A 155 11.24 -3.56 7.27
CA TYR A 155 9.89 -3.05 7.02
C TYR A 155 9.32 -3.54 5.68
N LEU A 156 10.08 -3.40 4.58
CA LEU A 156 9.66 -3.85 3.25
C LEU A 156 9.52 -5.37 3.18
N SER A 157 10.38 -6.11 3.89
CA SER A 157 10.27 -7.56 4.01
C SER A 157 8.97 -7.96 4.71
N ALA A 158 8.53 -7.22 5.74
CA ALA A 158 7.26 -7.49 6.43
C ALA A 158 6.03 -7.30 5.51
N ILE A 159 6.14 -6.49 4.45
CA ILE A 159 5.09 -6.28 3.45
C ILE A 159 5.18 -7.31 2.32
N ILE A 160 6.37 -7.54 1.76
CA ILE A 160 6.56 -8.34 0.55
C ILE A 160 6.58 -9.85 0.86
N ALA A 161 7.22 -10.26 1.96
CA ALA A 161 7.32 -11.66 2.34
C ALA A 161 5.97 -12.37 2.48
N PRO A 162 4.94 -11.82 3.18
CA PRO A 162 3.64 -12.49 3.26
C PRO A 162 3.00 -12.70 1.87
N LEU A 163 3.18 -11.79 0.93
CA LEU A 163 2.66 -11.97 -0.45
C LEU A 163 3.37 -13.12 -1.17
N LEU A 164 4.71 -13.14 -1.12
CA LEU A 164 5.51 -14.17 -1.80
C LEU A 164 5.38 -15.55 -1.16
N LEU A 165 5.18 -15.60 0.15
CA LEU A 165 4.99 -16.83 0.91
C LEU A 165 3.55 -17.34 0.88
N SER A 166 2.61 -16.66 0.22
CA SER A 166 1.22 -17.11 0.12
C SER A 166 1.11 -18.52 -0.49
N SER A 167 0.09 -19.27 -0.12
CA SER A 167 -0.32 -20.51 -0.77
C SER A 167 -1.06 -20.25 -2.08
N ASP A 168 -1.61 -19.04 -2.26
CA ASP A 168 -2.34 -18.64 -3.46
C ASP A 168 -1.36 -18.13 -4.54
N PRO A 169 -1.36 -18.73 -5.75
CA PRO A 169 -0.44 -18.35 -6.81
C PRO A 169 -0.68 -16.94 -7.37
N GLU A 170 -1.92 -16.45 -7.39
CA GLU A 170 -2.23 -15.10 -7.87
C GLU A 170 -1.71 -14.04 -6.89
N VAL A 171 -1.76 -14.34 -5.58
CA VAL A 171 -1.17 -13.46 -4.56
C VAL A 171 0.35 -13.42 -4.65
N LYS A 172 1.01 -14.54 -5.01
CA LYS A 172 2.45 -14.54 -5.28
C LYS A 172 2.81 -13.68 -6.47
N VAL A 173 2.03 -13.74 -7.55
CA VAL A 173 2.24 -12.87 -8.72
C VAL A 173 2.13 -11.41 -8.31
N PHE A 174 1.14 -11.05 -7.50
CA PHE A 174 1.06 -9.69 -6.93
C PHE A 174 2.33 -9.35 -6.12
N GLY A 175 2.78 -10.25 -5.24
CA GLY A 175 4.03 -10.09 -4.49
C GLY A 175 5.26 -9.85 -5.37
N LEU A 176 5.36 -10.56 -6.50
CA LEU A 176 6.44 -10.38 -7.48
C LEU A 176 6.34 -9.03 -8.20
N LEU A 177 5.13 -8.56 -8.50
CA LEU A 177 4.91 -7.21 -9.04
C LEU A 177 5.36 -6.15 -8.02
N VAL A 178 5.01 -6.30 -6.74
CA VAL A 178 5.46 -5.40 -5.66
C VAL A 178 6.99 -5.37 -5.56
N ALA A 179 7.61 -6.55 -5.55
CA ALA A 179 9.07 -6.68 -5.49
C ALA A 179 9.75 -6.06 -6.73
N GLY A 180 9.15 -6.22 -7.92
CA GLY A 180 9.62 -5.58 -9.15
C GLY A 180 9.54 -4.05 -9.08
N VAL A 181 8.42 -3.50 -8.60
CA VAL A 181 8.25 -2.06 -8.37
C VAL A 181 9.28 -1.54 -7.36
N LEU A 182 9.53 -2.28 -6.28
CA LEU A 182 10.58 -1.93 -5.32
C LEU A 182 11.96 -1.88 -5.99
N GLY A 183 12.30 -2.89 -6.79
CA GLY A 183 13.57 -2.94 -7.52
C GLY A 183 13.76 -1.75 -8.46
N VAL A 184 12.73 -1.41 -9.24
CA VAL A 184 12.76 -0.22 -10.12
C VAL A 184 12.87 1.07 -9.31
N THR A 185 12.13 1.18 -8.21
CA THR A 185 12.14 2.37 -7.35
C THR A 185 13.53 2.59 -6.76
N TYR A 186 14.17 1.54 -6.24
CA TYR A 186 15.52 1.65 -5.66
C TYR A 186 16.58 1.94 -6.74
N ALA A 187 16.48 1.32 -7.92
CA ALA A 187 17.47 1.49 -8.99
C ALA A 187 17.45 2.88 -9.64
N PHE A 188 16.27 3.51 -9.76
CA PHE A 188 16.11 4.75 -10.54
C PHE A 188 15.60 5.95 -9.73
N PHE A 189 14.98 5.73 -8.56
CA PHE A 189 14.24 6.75 -7.82
C PHE A 189 14.52 6.73 -6.32
N ALA A 190 15.73 6.34 -5.91
CA ALA A 190 16.13 6.31 -4.50
C ALA A 190 16.00 7.66 -3.77
N PHE A 191 15.94 8.78 -4.50
CA PHE A 191 15.73 10.12 -3.92
C PHE A 191 14.27 10.39 -3.50
N ALA A 192 13.30 9.62 -4.00
CA ALA A 192 11.86 9.78 -3.74
C ALA A 192 11.16 8.41 -3.62
N TYR A 193 11.83 7.46 -2.95
CA TYR A 193 11.41 6.05 -2.95
C TYR A 193 10.01 5.84 -2.37
N ILE A 194 9.58 6.62 -1.36
CA ILE A 194 8.26 6.44 -0.73
C ILE A 194 7.13 6.75 -1.72
N SER A 195 7.17 7.93 -2.36
CA SER A 195 6.14 8.37 -3.31
C SER A 195 6.10 7.49 -4.55
N VAL A 196 7.27 7.19 -5.13
CA VAL A 196 7.37 6.33 -6.32
C VAL A 196 6.93 4.89 -6.04
N PHE A 197 7.31 4.32 -4.89
CA PHE A 197 6.88 2.98 -4.51
C PHE A 197 5.35 2.92 -4.30
N CYS A 198 4.76 3.89 -3.61
CA CYS A 198 3.31 3.92 -3.38
C CYS A 198 2.53 4.13 -4.70
N PHE A 199 3.04 4.97 -5.60
CA PHE A 199 2.45 5.13 -6.94
C PHE A 199 2.55 3.85 -7.77
N GLY A 200 3.72 3.19 -7.77
CA GLY A 200 3.87 1.87 -8.40
C GLY A 200 2.94 0.83 -7.78
N GLY A 201 2.71 0.93 -6.47
CA GLY A 201 1.71 0.18 -5.71
C GLY A 201 0.28 0.39 -6.23
N ALA A 202 -0.06 1.64 -6.50
CA ALA A 202 -1.31 2.06 -7.12
C ALA A 202 -1.49 1.39 -8.49
N VAL A 203 -0.46 1.41 -9.35
CA VAL A 203 -0.49 0.77 -10.68
C VAL A 203 -0.64 -0.74 -10.59
N MET A 204 0.16 -1.42 -9.77
CA MET A 204 0.07 -2.88 -9.62
C MET A 204 -1.26 -3.32 -9.00
N SER A 205 -1.94 -2.48 -8.22
CA SER A 205 -3.25 -2.82 -7.64
C SER A 205 -4.33 -3.07 -8.71
N ILE A 206 -4.15 -2.59 -9.95
CA ILE A 206 -5.02 -2.92 -11.09
C ILE A 206 -5.03 -4.43 -11.38
N TYR A 207 -3.89 -5.12 -11.17
CA TYR A 207 -3.83 -6.57 -11.29
C TYR A 207 -4.80 -7.26 -10.31
N LEU A 208 -4.96 -6.74 -9.09
CA LEU A 208 -5.89 -7.30 -8.11
C LEU A 208 -7.34 -7.16 -8.58
N VAL A 209 -7.70 -6.05 -9.22
CA VAL A 209 -9.03 -5.88 -9.83
C VAL A 209 -9.25 -6.97 -10.87
N PHE A 210 -8.33 -7.15 -11.81
CA PHE A 210 -8.41 -8.20 -12.81
C PHE A 210 -8.51 -9.60 -12.21
N MET A 211 -7.67 -9.90 -11.21
CA MET A 211 -7.67 -11.18 -10.48
C MET A 211 -9.04 -11.48 -9.86
N ILE A 212 -9.66 -10.51 -9.18
CA ILE A 212 -10.98 -10.70 -8.56
C ILE A 212 -12.07 -10.92 -9.61
N PHE A 213 -12.02 -10.20 -10.72
CA PHE A 213 -13.01 -10.31 -11.78
C PHE A 213 -12.95 -11.64 -12.54
N ARG A 214 -11.79 -12.29 -12.59
CA ARG A 214 -11.64 -13.64 -13.17
C ARG A 214 -12.16 -14.76 -12.28
N LYS A 215 -12.42 -14.51 -10.99
CA LYS A 215 -12.92 -15.57 -10.10
C LYS A 215 -14.35 -15.94 -10.51
N PRO A 216 -14.63 -17.25 -10.71
CA PRO A 216 -15.98 -17.71 -11.05
C PRO A 216 -16.98 -17.26 -9.98
N THR A 217 -18.15 -16.76 -10.37
CA THR A 217 -19.22 -16.55 -9.39
C THR A 217 -19.56 -17.88 -8.75
N ALA A 218 -19.57 -17.98 -7.42
CA ALA A 218 -20.13 -19.15 -6.74
C ALA A 218 -21.55 -19.41 -7.30
N GLY A 219 -21.75 -20.60 -7.86
CA GLY A 219 -22.76 -20.86 -8.89
C GLY A 219 -24.20 -20.54 -8.47
N ILE A 220 -24.94 -19.94 -9.40
CA ILE A 220 -26.30 -20.40 -9.63
C ILE A 220 -26.14 -21.79 -10.27
N PRO A 221 -26.68 -22.87 -9.69
CA PRO A 221 -26.60 -24.18 -10.33
C PRO A 221 -27.23 -24.07 -11.72
N GLU A 222 -26.50 -24.51 -12.75
CA GLU A 222 -27.10 -24.71 -14.07
C GLU A 222 -28.31 -25.63 -13.89
N PRO A 223 -29.50 -25.28 -14.45
CA PRO A 223 -30.60 -26.22 -14.45
C PRO A 223 -30.13 -27.44 -15.24
N SER A 224 -30.02 -28.56 -14.54
CA SER A 224 -29.84 -29.90 -15.11
C SER A 224 -30.65 -29.97 -16.40
N ALA A 225 -29.96 -30.05 -17.53
CA ALA A 225 -30.58 -30.35 -18.81
C ALA A 225 -31.09 -31.79 -18.72
N ALA A 226 -32.30 -31.94 -18.18
CA ALA A 226 -33.06 -33.17 -18.30
C ALA A 226 -33.38 -33.35 -19.79
N ARG A 227 -32.67 -34.26 -20.45
CA ARG A 227 -33.15 -35.13 -21.54
C ARG A 227 -32.10 -36.15 -21.93
#